data_AF-A0A3A8FY92-F1
#
_entry.id   AF-A0A3A8FY92-F1
#
_cell.length_a   1.000
_cell.length_b   1.000
_cell.length_c   1.000
_cell.angle_alpha   90.00
_cell.angle_beta   90.00
_cell.angle_gamma   90.00
#
_symmetry.space_group_name_H-M   'P 1'
#
loop_
_entity.id
_entity.type
_entity.pdbx_description
1 polymer ?
#
loop_
_entity_poly.entity_id
_entity_poly.type
_entity_poly.pdbx_seq_one_letter_code
_entity_poly.pdbx_strand_id
1 'polypeptide(L)'
;MAKSVYVSIFGLSLSTINDLKNIIYNKFSSQFDICWTPISDDRLQILLINDDFSDIDYVEKINKSNVRILKLKKNEKLSGELVNNILYLPINSSQILNEWISNALDDIHETYYNNENSCNIFPENADISNTIKRLCCTNLSVKAFSAI
;
A
#
# COMPACT_ATOMS: atom_id res chain seq x y z
N MET A 1 9.90 11.07 -12.10
CA MET A 1 9.13 9.82 -12.34
C MET A 1 7.80 9.97 -11.62
N ALA A 2 6.68 9.67 -12.27
CA ALA A 2 5.40 9.57 -11.59
C ALA A 2 5.43 8.32 -10.68
N LYS A 3 4.94 8.45 -9.44
CA LYS A 3 4.91 7.31 -8.51
C LYS A 3 3.65 6.48 -8.81
N SER A 4 3.82 5.16 -8.94
CA SER A 4 2.71 4.25 -9.16
C SER A 4 2.12 3.77 -7.83
N VAL A 5 0.78 3.79 -7.76
CA VAL A 5 0.02 3.33 -6.59
C VAL A 5 -0.81 2.12 -7.02
N TYR A 6 -0.60 0.99 -6.34
CA TYR A 6 -1.30 -0.25 -6.63
C TYR A 6 -2.51 -0.41 -5.70
N VAL A 7 -3.71 -0.41 -6.28
CA VAL A 7 -4.99 -0.42 -5.55
C VAL A 7 -5.83 -1.62 -5.95
N SER A 8 -6.49 -2.25 -4.98
CA SER A 8 -7.49 -3.30 -5.22
C SER A 8 -8.81 -2.99 -4.55
N ILE A 9 -9.92 -3.42 -5.16
CA ILE A 9 -11.28 -3.30 -4.61
C ILE A 9 -11.94 -4.68 -4.61
N PHE A 10 -12.43 -5.14 -3.46
CA PHE A 10 -12.98 -6.50 -3.28
C PHE A 10 -14.34 -6.50 -2.57
N GLY A 11 -15.18 -7.48 -2.92
CA GLY A 11 -16.44 -7.76 -2.20
C GLY A 11 -17.60 -6.77 -2.47
N LEU A 12 -17.53 -5.99 -3.56
CA LEU A 12 -18.55 -5.00 -3.94
C LEU A 12 -19.18 -5.30 -5.30
N SER A 13 -20.32 -4.66 -5.59
CA SER A 13 -20.95 -4.67 -6.90
C SER A 13 -20.14 -3.90 -7.94
N LEU A 14 -20.17 -4.35 -9.20
CA LEU A 14 -19.43 -3.73 -10.31
C LEU A 14 -19.69 -2.23 -10.47
N SER A 15 -20.95 -1.80 -10.30
CA SER A 15 -21.33 -0.38 -10.33
C SER A 15 -20.55 0.43 -9.28
N THR A 16 -20.63 0.00 -8.03
CA THR A 16 -19.92 0.63 -6.90
C THR A 16 -18.41 0.63 -7.09
N ILE A 17 -17.84 -0.45 -7.62
CA ILE A 17 -16.41 -0.53 -7.94
C ILE A 17 -16.05 0.56 -8.96
N ASN A 18 -16.83 0.71 -10.04
CA ASN A 18 -16.56 1.71 -11.05
C ASN A 18 -16.70 3.13 -10.52
N ASP A 19 -17.69 3.39 -9.66
CA ASP A 19 -17.87 4.69 -9.01
C ASP A 19 -16.64 5.05 -8.14
N LEU A 20 -16.17 4.11 -7.32
CA LEU A 20 -14.96 4.26 -6.52
C LEU A 20 -13.73 4.51 -7.39
N LYS A 21 -13.55 3.71 -8.45
CA LYS A 21 -12.44 3.88 -9.39
C LYS A 21 -12.43 5.27 -10.00
N ASN A 22 -13.59 5.75 -10.43
CA ASN A 22 -13.73 7.09 -11.01
C ASN A 22 -13.39 8.19 -10.01
N ILE A 23 -13.89 8.09 -8.77
CA ILE A 23 -13.59 9.07 -7.71
C ILE A 23 -12.07 9.15 -7.46
N ILE A 24 -11.43 8.00 -7.28
CA ILE A 24 -9.99 7.90 -6.99
C ILE A 24 -9.19 8.40 -8.19
N TYR A 25 -9.50 7.93 -9.40
CA TYR A 25 -8.80 8.33 -10.60
C TYR A 25 -8.89 9.84 -10.84
N ASN A 26 -10.08 10.44 -10.70
CA ASN A 26 -10.27 11.87 -10.91
C ASN A 26 -9.49 12.72 -9.92
N LYS A 27 -9.30 12.25 -8.68
CA LYS A 27 -8.57 13.00 -7.64
C LYS A 27 -7.06 12.85 -7.77
N PHE A 28 -6.57 11.64 -8.08
CA PHE A 28 -5.15 11.29 -7.92
C PHE A 28 -4.38 11.09 -9.23
N SER A 29 -5.05 10.97 -10.38
CA SER A 29 -4.39 10.74 -11.68
C SER A 29 -3.38 11.81 -12.10
N SER A 30 -3.48 13.02 -11.55
CA SER A 30 -2.52 14.10 -11.82
C SER A 30 -1.20 13.96 -11.06
N GLN A 31 -1.19 13.17 -9.97
CA GLN A 31 -0.06 13.03 -9.06
C GLN A 31 0.55 11.62 -9.08
N PHE A 32 -0.30 10.61 -9.29
CA PHE A 32 0.06 9.21 -9.21
C PHE A 32 -0.46 8.42 -10.41
N ASP A 33 0.28 7.40 -10.79
CA ASP A 33 -0.19 6.41 -11.75
C ASP A 33 -0.98 5.32 -11.00
N ILE A 34 -2.31 5.37 -11.09
CA ILE A 34 -3.21 4.48 -10.35
C ILE A 34 -3.34 3.14 -11.07
N CYS A 35 -2.67 2.13 -10.53
CA CYS A 35 -2.66 0.76 -11.05
C CYS A 35 -3.70 -0.10 -10.32
N TRP A 36 -4.78 -0.48 -11.01
CA TRP A 36 -5.75 -1.44 -10.48
C TRP A 36 -5.21 -2.86 -10.58
N THR A 37 -5.03 -3.53 -9.44
CA THR A 37 -4.41 -4.86 -9.38
C THR A 37 -5.27 -5.87 -8.60
N PRO A 38 -5.15 -7.19 -8.85
CA PRO A 38 -5.78 -8.19 -8.02
C PRO A 38 -5.30 -8.10 -6.57
N ILE A 39 -6.15 -8.55 -5.64
CA ILE A 39 -5.86 -8.60 -4.21
C ILE A 39 -4.62 -9.46 -3.88
N SER A 40 -4.22 -10.37 -4.77
CA SER A 40 -3.06 -11.25 -4.64
C SER A 40 -1.72 -10.62 -5.08
N ASP A 41 -1.71 -9.38 -5.60
CA ASP A 41 -0.48 -8.73 -6.05
C ASP A 41 0.40 -8.36 -4.85
N ASP A 42 1.67 -8.75 -4.90
CA ASP A 42 2.64 -8.46 -3.84
C ASP A 42 2.97 -6.96 -3.69
N ARG A 43 2.69 -6.15 -4.72
CA ARG A 43 2.90 -4.70 -4.73
C ARG A 43 1.68 -3.93 -4.25
N LEU A 44 0.60 -4.62 -3.90
CA LEU A 44 -0.63 -4.01 -3.40
C LEU A 44 -0.31 -3.09 -2.24
N GLN A 45 -0.78 -1.84 -2.33
CA GLN A 45 -0.56 -0.81 -1.32
C GLN A 45 -1.87 -0.46 -0.61
N ILE A 46 -2.97 -0.37 -1.36
CA ILE A 46 -4.27 0.01 -0.83
C ILE A 46 -5.31 -1.04 -1.20
N LEU A 47 -6.03 -1.54 -0.20
CA LEU A 47 -7.13 -2.48 -0.36
C LEU A 47 -8.43 -1.85 0.15
N LEU A 48 -9.42 -1.73 -0.73
CA LEU A 48 -10.78 -1.37 -0.36
C LEU A 48 -11.60 -2.66 -0.35
N ILE A 49 -12.15 -3.02 0.80
CA ILE A 49 -12.85 -4.30 0.96
C ILE A 49 -14.18 -4.11 1.64
N ASN A 50 -15.20 -4.84 1.20
CA ASN A 50 -16.45 -4.90 1.94
C ASN A 50 -16.25 -5.51 3.34
N ASP A 51 -16.78 -4.85 4.37
CA ASP A 51 -16.69 -5.22 5.79
C ASP A 51 -17.05 -6.70 6.02
N ASP A 52 -18.08 -7.21 5.33
CA ASP A 52 -18.53 -8.60 5.41
C ASP A 52 -17.46 -9.63 5.00
N PHE A 53 -16.44 -9.20 4.25
CA PHE A 53 -15.34 -10.02 3.75
C PHE A 53 -13.99 -9.69 4.41
N SER A 54 -13.98 -8.76 5.36
CA SER A 54 -12.74 -8.23 5.94
C SER A 54 -12.06 -9.19 6.92
N ASP A 55 -12.81 -10.11 7.51
CA ASP A 55 -12.33 -11.08 8.51
C ASP A 55 -12.00 -12.45 7.89
N ILE A 56 -11.91 -12.53 6.55
CA ILE A 56 -11.52 -13.77 5.86
C ILE A 56 -10.01 -13.94 6.04
N ASP A 57 -9.55 -15.14 6.46
CA ASP A 57 -8.13 -15.52 6.70
C ASP A 57 -7.14 -15.02 5.62
N TYR A 58 -7.62 -14.88 4.39
CA TYR A 58 -6.85 -14.39 3.26
C TYR A 58 -6.47 -12.90 3.40
N VAL A 59 -7.36 -12.06 3.92
CA VAL A 59 -7.12 -10.65 4.19
C VAL A 59 -6.14 -10.48 5.36
N GLU A 60 -6.24 -11.32 6.39
CA GLU A 60 -5.25 -11.36 7.48
C GLU A 60 -3.86 -11.76 6.98
N LYS A 61 -3.76 -12.67 6.00
CA LYS A 61 -2.49 -13.03 5.35
C LYS A 61 -1.94 -11.93 4.43
N ILE A 62 -2.82 -11.11 3.85
CA ILE A 62 -2.46 -9.93 3.03
C ILE A 62 -2.18 -8.70 3.89
N ASN A 63 -2.50 -8.74 5.18
CA ASN A 63 -2.08 -7.77 6.17
C ASN A 63 -0.55 -7.85 6.44
N LYS A 64 0.24 -7.97 5.36
CA LYS A 64 1.63 -7.58 5.29
C LYS A 64 1.69 -6.13 5.76
N SER A 65 2.68 -5.80 6.58
CA SER A 65 2.83 -4.52 7.31
C SER A 65 2.69 -3.22 6.49
N ASN A 66 2.63 -3.31 5.16
CA ASN A 66 2.66 -2.17 4.23
C ASN A 66 1.36 -1.98 3.43
N VAL A 67 0.34 -2.83 3.63
CA VAL A 67 -0.96 -2.66 2.95
C VAL A 67 -1.91 -1.87 3.84
N ARG A 68 -2.47 -0.77 3.32
CA ARG A 68 -3.51 0.01 3.98
C ARG A 68 -4.88 -0.51 3.56
N ILE A 69 -5.69 -0.92 4.53
CA ILE A 69 -6.99 -1.55 4.29
C ILE A 69 -8.10 -0.59 4.74
N LEU A 70 -9.02 -0.25 3.84
CA LEU A 70 -10.25 0.47 4.15
C LEU A 70 -11.43 -0.50 4.05
N LYS A 71 -12.18 -0.63 5.13
CA LYS A 71 -13.42 -1.41 5.14
C LYS A 71 -14.56 -0.58 4.56
N LEU A 72 -15.45 -1.20 3.82
CA LEU A 72 -16.58 -0.56 3.14
C LEU A 72 -17.88 -1.25 3.54
N LYS A 73 -18.90 -0.49 3.92
CA LYS A 73 -20.17 -1.07 4.36
C LYS A 73 -21.35 -0.31 3.78
N LYS A 74 -22.38 -1.02 3.33
CA LYS A 74 -23.61 -0.35 2.86
C LYS A 74 -24.42 0.13 4.07
N ASN A 75 -24.61 1.44 4.18
CA ASN A 75 -25.50 2.03 5.16
C ASN A 75 -25.88 3.44 4.71
N GLU A 76 -27.12 3.60 4.26
CA GLU A 76 -27.62 4.88 3.76
C GLU A 76 -27.66 5.96 4.85
N LYS A 77 -27.83 5.59 6.12
CA LYS A 77 -27.89 6.57 7.23
C LYS A 77 -26.54 7.20 7.57
N LEU A 78 -25.45 6.46 7.34
CA LEU A 78 -24.08 6.90 7.59
C LEU A 78 -23.35 7.20 6.27
N SER A 79 -24.09 7.32 5.18
CA SER A 79 -23.55 7.39 3.82
C SER A 79 -22.52 8.51 3.66
N GLY A 80 -21.30 8.14 3.28
CA GLY A 80 -20.16 9.04 3.15
C GLY A 80 -19.33 9.22 4.42
N GLU A 81 -19.77 8.70 5.57
CA GLU A 81 -19.04 8.81 6.84
C GLU A 81 -18.00 7.70 7.01
N LEU A 82 -16.89 8.05 7.68
CA LEU A 82 -15.84 7.11 8.09
C LEU A 82 -15.91 6.92 9.61
N VAL A 83 -16.27 5.71 10.05
CA VAL A 83 -16.33 5.36 11.48
C VAL A 83 -15.54 4.08 11.68
N ASN A 84 -14.59 4.08 12.62
CA ASN A 84 -13.77 2.92 12.96
C ASN A 84 -13.10 2.25 11.74
N ASN A 85 -12.57 3.06 10.80
CA ASN A 85 -11.96 2.60 9.55
C ASN A 85 -12.93 1.85 8.61
N ILE A 86 -14.23 2.10 8.76
CA ILE A 86 -15.30 1.65 7.86
C ILE A 86 -15.90 2.87 7.19
N LEU A 87 -15.81 2.95 5.86
CA LEU A 87 -16.47 3.97 5.07
C LEU A 87 -17.84 3.45 4.59
N TYR A 88 -18.88 4.20 4.87
CA TYR A 88 -20.25 3.80 4.55
C TYR A 88 -20.70 4.28 3.17
N LEU A 89 -21.32 3.36 2.43
CA LEU A 89 -21.81 3.55 1.07
C LEU A 89 -23.34 3.85 1.06
N PRO A 90 -23.86 4.60 0.07
CA PRO A 90 -23.13 5.19 -1.07
C PRO A 90 -22.21 6.35 -0.66
N ILE A 91 -21.29 6.76 -1.54
CA ILE A 91 -20.42 7.90 -1.27
C ILE A 91 -21.10 9.16 -1.77
N ASN A 92 -21.66 9.94 -0.84
CA ASN A 92 -22.31 11.21 -1.16
C ASN A 92 -21.28 12.35 -1.31
N SER A 93 -20.17 12.27 -0.57
CA SER A 93 -19.04 13.19 -0.67
C SER A 93 -17.75 12.40 -0.80
N SER A 94 -16.97 12.68 -1.84
CA SER A 94 -15.66 12.04 -2.07
C SER A 94 -14.58 12.56 -1.13
N GLN A 95 -14.83 13.63 -0.37
CA GLN A 95 -13.83 14.27 0.48
C GLN A 95 -13.22 13.29 1.48
N ILE A 96 -14.06 12.57 2.24
CA ILE A 96 -13.58 11.64 3.28
C ILE A 96 -12.77 10.48 2.66
N LEU A 97 -13.22 9.94 1.53
CA LEU A 97 -12.46 8.90 0.82
C LEU A 97 -11.11 9.43 0.34
N ASN A 98 -11.10 10.64 -0.21
CA ASN A 98 -9.88 11.26 -0.72
C ASN A 98 -8.89 11.54 0.42
N GLU A 99 -9.36 12.09 1.54
CA GLU A 99 -8.52 12.34 2.73
C GLU A 99 -7.94 11.04 3.28
N TRP A 100 -8.76 9.98 3.38
CA TRP A 100 -8.28 8.68 3.82
C TRP A 100 -7.19 8.11 2.89
N ILE A 101 -7.40 8.18 1.57
CA ILE A 101 -6.41 7.69 0.59
C ILE A 101 -5.14 8.53 0.64
N SER A 102 -5.24 9.86 0.74
CA SER A 102 -4.08 10.74 0.90
C SER A 102 -3.24 10.34 2.11
N ASN A 103 -3.87 10.18 3.28
CA ASN A 103 -3.16 9.77 4.50
C ASN A 103 -2.51 8.37 4.33
N ALA A 104 -3.23 7.44 3.71
CA ALA A 104 -2.70 6.11 3.42
C ALA A 104 -1.47 6.16 2.51
N LEU A 105 -1.45 7.07 1.54
CA LEU A 105 -0.30 7.26 0.65
C LEU A 105 0.88 7.92 1.37
N ASP A 106 0.63 8.97 2.15
CA ASP A 106 1.67 9.70 2.90
C ASP A 106 2.42 8.78 3.87
N ASP A 107 1.70 7.91 4.58
CA ASP A 107 2.27 6.86 5.44
C ASP A 107 3.20 5.90 4.68
N ILE A 108 2.84 5.55 3.44
CA ILE A 108 3.67 4.70 2.56
C ILE A 108 4.92 5.46 2.11
N HIS A 109 4.88 6.79 2.03
CA HIS A 109 6.04 7.61 1.69
C HIS A 109 7.05 7.74 2.86
N GLU A 110 6.59 7.87 4.11
CA GLU A 110 7.49 7.93 5.27
C GLU A 110 8.26 6.62 5.53
N THR A 111 7.65 5.48 5.21
CA THR A 111 8.31 4.17 5.36
C THR A 111 9.45 3.95 4.35
N TYR A 112 9.46 4.65 3.22
CA TYR A 112 10.55 4.64 2.23
C TYR A 112 11.66 5.65 2.53
N TYR A 113 11.45 6.69 3.35
CA TYR A 113 12.53 7.62 3.72
C TYR A 113 13.32 7.14 4.95
N ASN A 114 12.68 6.36 5.81
CA ASN A 114 13.31 5.84 7.04
C ASN A 114 14.09 4.54 6.83
N ASN A 115 13.77 3.74 5.80
CA ASN A 115 14.53 2.51 5.50
C ASN A 115 15.82 2.79 4.69
N GLU A 116 15.88 3.90 3.94
CA GLU A 116 17.11 4.38 3.29
C GLU A 116 18.12 4.97 4.30
N ASN A 117 17.63 5.52 5.41
CA ASN A 117 18.46 6.01 6.53
C ASN A 117 18.74 4.96 7.62
N SER A 118 18.20 3.74 7.54
CA SER A 118 18.54 2.66 8.49
C SER A 118 19.78 1.86 8.07
N CYS A 119 20.38 2.14 6.92
CA CYS A 119 21.69 1.63 6.52
C CYS A 119 22.76 2.71 6.58
N ASN A 120 22.84 3.52 7.66
CA ASN A 120 24.04 4.31 8.01
C ASN A 120 23.95 4.85 9.45
N ILE A 121 24.01 3.96 10.44
CA ILE A 121 24.63 4.31 11.72
C ILE A 121 25.64 3.20 12.02
N PHE A 122 26.76 3.22 11.31
CA PHE A 122 27.97 2.72 11.94
C PHE A 122 28.34 3.78 12.98
N PRO A 123 28.54 3.43 14.27
CA PRO A 123 29.25 4.33 15.14
C PRO A 123 30.63 4.52 14.53
N GLU A 124 30.85 5.66 13.88
CA GLU A 124 32.18 6.25 13.80
C GLU A 124 32.73 6.13 15.23
N ASN A 125 33.87 5.45 15.39
CA ASN A 125 34.58 5.12 16.64
C ASN A 125 34.55 3.65 17.17
N ALA A 126 34.22 2.62 16.38
CA ALA A 126 34.45 1.23 16.79
C ALA A 126 35.51 0.51 15.92
N ASP A 127 36.70 0.38 16.52
CA ASP A 127 37.86 -0.44 16.18
C ASP A 127 37.68 -1.48 15.04
N ILE A 128 38.33 -1.24 13.90
CA ILE A 128 38.14 -1.97 12.64
C ILE A 128 38.85 -3.34 12.63
N SER A 129 39.51 -3.77 13.72
CA SER A 129 40.36 -4.97 13.65
C SER A 129 39.64 -6.33 13.73
N ASN A 130 38.33 -6.43 13.99
CA ASN A 130 37.71 -7.75 14.25
C ASN A 130 36.42 -8.11 13.49
N THR A 131 35.94 -7.29 12.55
CA THR A 131 34.63 -7.53 11.88
C THR A 131 34.74 -8.19 10.50
N ILE A 132 35.88 -8.79 10.13
CA ILE A 132 36.01 -9.58 8.89
C ILE A 132 35.37 -10.98 9.01
N LYS A 133 34.75 -11.33 10.15
CA LYS A 133 34.26 -12.70 10.39
C LYS A 133 32.76 -12.96 10.11
N ARG A 134 32.02 -12.06 9.44
CA ARG A 134 30.58 -12.30 9.19
C ARG A 134 30.00 -11.83 7.86
N LEU A 135 30.82 -11.59 6.85
CA LEU A 135 30.36 -11.48 5.45
C LEU A 135 30.47 -12.84 4.77
N CYS A 136 29.63 -13.78 5.20
CA CYS A 136 29.33 -14.99 4.47
C CYS A 136 27.80 -15.16 4.46
N CYS A 137 27.28 -15.51 3.27
CA CYS A 137 25.87 -15.74 2.92
C CYS A 137 25.10 -14.44 2.62
N THR A 138 24.45 -14.18 1.49
CA THR A 138 24.06 -14.88 0.24
C THR A 138 23.32 -13.76 -0.52
N ASN A 139 23.57 -13.37 -1.77
CA ASN A 139 23.54 -14.13 -3.00
C ASN A 139 24.27 -13.34 -4.09
N LEU A 140 25.26 -14.02 -4.69
CA LEU A 140 25.92 -13.63 -5.91
C LEU A 140 25.05 -14.10 -7.09
N SER A 141 24.49 -13.18 -7.86
CA SER A 141 24.07 -13.48 -9.23
C SER A 141 23.99 -12.19 -10.04
N VAL A 142 25.04 -11.89 -10.82
CA VAL A 142 24.91 -11.48 -12.23
C VAL A 142 26.22 -11.87 -12.95
N LYS A 143 26.07 -12.65 -14.02
CA LYS A 143 27.08 -12.99 -15.03
C LYS A 143 27.50 -11.76 -15.85
N ALA A 144 28.80 -11.56 -16.06
CA ALA A 144 29.45 -11.03 -17.29
C ALA A 144 30.98 -11.05 -17.01
N PHE A 145 31.96 -11.43 -17.82
CA PHE A 145 32.18 -11.58 -19.26
C PHE A 145 33.29 -12.66 -19.41
N SER A 146 33.21 -13.55 -20.39
CA SER A 146 34.38 -14.34 -20.84
C SER A 146 34.73 -13.86 -22.24
N ALA A 147 35.90 -13.25 -22.39
CA ALA A 147 36.52 -12.96 -23.67
C ALA A 147 37.81 -13.80 -23.77
N ILE A 148 37.82 -14.72 -24.73
CA ILE A 148 39.01 -15.21 -25.42
C ILE A 148 38.66 -15.20 -26.90
#